data_AF-D7BB55-F1
#
_entry.id   AF-D7BB55-F1
#
_cell.length_a   1.000
_cell.length_b   1.000
_cell.length_c   1.000
_cell.angle_alpha   90.00
_cell.angle_beta   90.00
_cell.angle_gamma   90.00
#
_symmetry.space_group_name_H-M   'P 1'
#
loop_
_entity.id
_entity.type
_entity.pdbx_description
1 polymer ?
#
loop_
_entity_poly.entity_id
_entity_poly.type
_entity_poly.pdbx_seq_one_letter_code
_entity_poly.pdbx_strand_id
1 'polypeptide(L)'
;MEFYQDRQNKILRPGLFDTDARKDADGVQGIQSSQFRNYFHELRTLEANYEREAKANSKLAFAKLVPQLELLKAKLAYGQRKNGPLQNAGGFVSLMNRLIDAGKKSPEDFEAMMQYLEAVLAYFYAKEGQNQGGRR
;
A
#
# COMPACT_ATOMS: atom_id res chain seq x y z
N MET A 1 -3.50 -4.00 -10.84
CA MET A 1 -3.06 -5.23 -10.15
C MET A 1 -4.29 -6.06 -9.84
N GLU A 2 -4.17 -7.39 -9.89
CA GLU A 2 -5.18 -8.34 -9.43
C GLU A 2 -4.61 -9.13 -8.26
N PHE A 3 -5.39 -9.28 -7.19
CA PHE A 3 -4.97 -9.97 -5.95
C PHE A 3 -5.42 -11.44 -5.91
N TYR A 4 -6.57 -11.74 -6.51
CA TYR A 4 -7.21 -13.05 -6.44
C TYR A 4 -6.97 -13.82 -7.74
N GLN A 5 -6.62 -15.10 -7.62
CA GLN A 5 -6.69 -16.03 -8.76
C GLN A 5 -8.12 -16.56 -8.93
N ASP A 6 -8.86 -16.65 -7.83
CA ASP A 6 -10.26 -17.06 -7.80
C ASP A 6 -11.00 -16.19 -6.78
N ARG A 7 -11.80 -15.24 -7.28
CA ARG A 7 -12.57 -14.32 -6.45
C ARG A 7 -13.74 -15.01 -5.76
N GLN A 8 -14.34 -16.02 -6.39
CA GLN A 8 -15.52 -16.70 -5.86
C GLN A 8 -15.16 -17.50 -4.62
N ASN A 9 -14.00 -18.16 -4.65
CA ASN A 9 -13.49 -18.94 -3.52
C ASN A 9 -12.50 -18.14 -2.64
N LYS A 10 -12.34 -16.83 -2.88
CA LYS A 10 -11.40 -15.94 -2.16
C LYS A 10 -9.96 -16.44 -2.13
N ILE A 11 -9.52 -17.10 -3.20
CA ILE A 11 -8.15 -17.62 -3.30
C ILE A 11 -7.24 -16.54 -3.87
N LEU A 12 -6.29 -16.11 -3.05
CA LEU A 12 -5.24 -15.17 -3.43
C LEU A 12 -4.28 -15.78 -4.46
N ARG A 13 -3.68 -14.93 -5.28
CA ARG A 13 -2.69 -15.36 -6.26
C ARG A 13 -1.47 -15.98 -5.56
N PRO A 14 -0.94 -17.11 -6.08
CA PRO A 14 0.30 -17.67 -5.57
C PRO A 14 1.45 -16.68 -5.77
N GLY A 15 2.36 -16.62 -4.80
CA GLY A 15 3.51 -15.71 -4.82
C GLY A 15 3.19 -14.25 -4.52
N LEU A 16 1.92 -13.90 -4.26
CA LEU A 16 1.49 -12.53 -3.97
C LEU A 16 2.29 -11.94 -2.80
N PHE A 17 2.35 -12.64 -1.65
CA PHE A 17 3.07 -12.17 -0.46
C PHE A 17 4.54 -12.56 -0.40
N ASP A 18 5.11 -13.06 -1.51
CA ASP A 18 6.52 -13.42 -1.60
C ASP A 18 7.15 -12.81 -2.85
N THR A 19 7.15 -13.53 -3.99
CA THR A 19 7.81 -13.09 -5.22
C THR A 19 7.35 -11.70 -5.68
N ASP A 20 6.05 -11.44 -5.71
CA ASP A 20 5.49 -10.15 -6.15
C ASP A 20 5.85 -9.05 -5.14
N ALA A 21 5.63 -9.29 -3.84
CA ALA A 21 5.91 -8.33 -2.78
C ALA A 21 7.41 -7.96 -2.67
N ARG A 22 8.32 -8.93 -2.82
CA ARG A 22 9.78 -8.68 -2.86
C ARG A 22 10.17 -7.82 -4.05
N LYS A 23 9.65 -8.15 -5.23
CA LYS A 23 9.91 -7.38 -6.45
C LYS A 23 9.46 -5.93 -6.30
N ASP A 24 8.28 -5.72 -5.73
CA ASP A 24 7.78 -4.36 -5.48
C ASP A 24 8.60 -3.64 -4.39
N ALA A 25 9.03 -4.33 -3.33
CA ALA A 25 9.91 -3.78 -2.32
C ALA A 25 11.27 -3.35 -2.91
N ASP A 26 11.82 -4.11 -3.86
CA ASP A 26 13.06 -3.76 -4.56
C ASP A 26 12.92 -2.51 -5.45
N GLY A 27 11.73 -2.27 -5.98
CA GLY A 27 11.39 -1.06 -6.74
C GLY A 27 11.17 0.18 -5.87
N VAL A 28 11.06 0.05 -4.55
CA VAL A 28 10.94 1.19 -3.63
C VAL A 28 12.31 1.80 -3.39
N GLN A 29 12.49 3.05 -3.84
CA GLN A 29 13.73 3.81 -3.71
C GLN A 29 13.42 5.28 -3.43
N GLY A 30 14.42 6.04 -2.95
CA GLY A 30 14.32 7.49 -2.79
C GLY A 30 13.38 7.97 -1.68
N ILE A 31 12.98 7.07 -0.78
CA ILE A 31 12.13 7.33 0.38
C ILE A 31 12.78 6.74 1.64
N GLN A 32 12.63 7.40 2.79
CA GLN A 32 13.06 6.88 4.08
C GLN A 32 12.06 5.86 4.64
N SER A 33 12.56 4.90 5.41
CA SER A 33 11.75 3.96 6.20
C SER A 33 10.62 4.62 6.99
N SER A 34 10.89 5.75 7.66
CA SER A 34 9.89 6.51 8.41
C SER A 34 8.76 7.04 7.52
N GLN A 35 9.09 7.53 6.32
CA GLN A 35 8.10 8.05 5.38
C GLN A 35 7.19 6.93 4.86
N PHE A 36 7.75 5.78 4.45
CA PHE A 36 6.94 4.62 4.04
C PHE A 36 6.02 4.20 5.20
N ARG A 37 6.57 4.05 6.41
CA ARG A 37 5.78 3.72 7.61
C ARG A 37 4.61 4.67 7.83
N ASN A 38 4.82 5.98 7.69
CA ASN A 38 3.79 6.99 7.90
C ASN A 38 2.63 6.83 6.91
N TYR A 39 2.92 6.59 5.62
CA TYR A 39 1.89 6.32 4.62
C TYR A 39 1.11 5.03 4.92
N PHE A 40 1.80 3.98 5.36
CA PHE A 40 1.14 2.74 5.78
C PHE A 40 0.25 2.95 7.01
N HIS A 41 0.69 3.73 8.00
CA HIS A 41 -0.13 4.07 9.17
C HIS A 41 -1.36 4.92 8.82
N GLU A 42 -1.26 5.83 7.85
CA GLU A 42 -2.41 6.56 7.34
C GLU A 42 -3.45 5.60 6.74
N LEU A 43 -3.01 4.63 5.93
CA LEU A 43 -3.88 3.58 5.40
C LEU A 43 -4.49 2.69 6.49
N ARG A 44 -3.71 2.27 7.50
CA ARG A 44 -4.23 1.53 8.67
C ARG A 44 -5.30 2.31 9.44
N THR A 45 -5.16 3.63 9.51
CA THR A 45 -6.17 4.50 10.14
C THR A 45 -7.46 4.53 9.31
N LEU A 46 -7.34 4.60 7.98
CA LEU A 46 -8.50 4.50 7.08
C LEU A 46 -9.18 3.13 7.17
N GLU A 47 -8.41 2.05 7.24
CA GLU A 47 -8.90 0.68 7.44
C GLU A 47 -9.68 0.56 8.76
N ALA A 48 -9.12 1.00 9.88
CA ALA A 48 -9.81 0.96 11.18
C ALA A 48 -11.12 1.78 11.19
N ASN A 49 -11.13 2.93 10.52
CA ASN A 49 -12.35 3.74 10.36
C ASN A 49 -13.38 3.02 9.50
N TYR A 50 -12.96 2.43 8.38
CA TYR A 50 -13.80 1.64 7.50
C TYR A 50 -14.42 0.46 8.25
N GLU A 51 -13.63 -0.35 8.95
CA GLU A 51 -14.11 -1.51 9.71
C GLU A 51 -15.13 -1.12 10.77
N ARG A 52 -14.91 0.00 11.48
CA ARG A 52 -15.86 0.52 12.47
C ARG A 52 -17.19 0.89 11.82
N GLU A 53 -17.17 1.59 10.70
CA GLU A 53 -18.39 2.01 9.98
C GLU A 53 -19.08 0.85 9.26
N ALA A 54 -18.32 -0.13 8.78
CA ALA A 54 -18.81 -1.27 8.02
C ALA A 54 -19.72 -2.19 8.86
N LYS A 55 -19.55 -2.20 10.19
CA LYS A 55 -20.44 -2.89 11.14
C LYS A 55 -21.90 -2.43 11.02
N ALA A 56 -22.12 -1.17 10.69
CA ALA A 56 -23.47 -0.62 10.50
C ALA A 56 -23.91 -0.73 9.03
N ASN A 57 -23.05 -0.33 8.09
CA ASN A 57 -23.35 -0.40 6.66
C ASN A 57 -22.05 -0.48 5.83
N SER A 58 -21.64 -1.69 5.46
CA SER A 58 -20.41 -1.94 4.68
C SER A 58 -20.38 -1.19 3.35
N LYS A 59 -21.50 -1.13 2.61
CA LYS A 59 -21.56 -0.44 1.31
C LYS A 59 -21.34 1.07 1.46
N LEU A 60 -22.00 1.69 2.44
CA LEU A 60 -21.83 3.12 2.72
C LEU A 60 -20.42 3.43 3.24
N ALA A 61 -19.89 2.59 4.15
CA ALA A 61 -18.53 2.74 4.67
C ALA A 61 -17.49 2.68 3.54
N PHE A 62 -17.62 1.73 2.63
CA PHE A 62 -16.71 1.61 1.48
C PHE A 62 -16.83 2.82 0.54
N ALA A 63 -18.06 3.27 0.26
CA ALA A 63 -18.28 4.47 -0.56
C ALA A 63 -17.62 5.73 0.03
N LYS A 64 -17.51 5.84 1.36
CA LYS A 64 -16.77 6.92 2.03
C LYS A 64 -15.25 6.73 2.03
N LEU A 65 -14.79 5.48 2.08
CA LEU A 65 -13.36 5.14 2.04
C LEU A 65 -12.73 5.53 0.69
N VAL A 66 -13.41 5.25 -0.42
CA VAL A 66 -12.86 5.46 -1.77
C VAL A 66 -12.35 6.90 -2.01
N PRO A 67 -13.11 7.97 -1.70
CA PRO A 67 -12.60 9.34 -1.79
C PRO A 67 -11.36 9.63 -0.92
N GLN A 68 -11.24 9.00 0.26
CA GLN A 68 -10.06 9.16 1.12
C GLN A 68 -8.82 8.53 0.48
N LEU A 69 -8.98 7.39 -0.19
CA LEU A 69 -7.91 6.75 -0.95
C LEU A 69 -7.47 7.63 -2.15
N GLU A 70 -8.41 8.27 -2.86
CA GLU A 70 -8.07 9.21 -3.92
C GLU A 70 -7.35 10.46 -3.40
N LEU A 71 -7.76 10.97 -2.22
CA LEU A 71 -7.05 12.06 -1.56
C LEU A 71 -5.60 11.67 -1.24
N LEU A 72 -5.36 10.42 -0.84
CA LEU A 72 -4.00 9.92 -0.63
C LEU A 72 -3.16 9.94 -1.91
N LYS A 73 -3.75 9.58 -3.06
CA LYS A 73 -3.08 9.72 -4.37
C LYS A 73 -2.74 11.18 -4.69
N ALA A 74 -3.65 12.11 -4.42
CA ALA A 74 -3.37 13.54 -4.59
C ALA A 74 -2.21 14.02 -3.69
N LYS A 75 -2.15 13.56 -2.44
CA LYS A 75 -1.02 13.83 -1.53
C LYS A 75 0.31 13.28 -2.06
N LEU A 76 0.30 12.06 -2.60
CA LEU A 76 1.49 11.45 -3.22
C LEU A 76 1.99 12.30 -4.40
N ALA A 77 1.09 12.69 -5.31
CA ALA A 77 1.42 13.55 -6.45
C ALA A 77 2.00 14.91 -6.01
N TYR A 78 1.40 15.54 -5.00
CA TYR A 78 1.92 16.78 -4.44
C TYR A 78 3.32 16.59 -3.82
N GLY A 79 3.56 15.46 -3.16
CA GLY A 79 4.86 15.11 -2.59
C GLY A 79 5.98 15.01 -3.62
N GLN A 80 5.66 14.71 -4.89
CA GLN A 80 6.64 14.58 -5.98
C GLN A 80 7.09 15.91 -6.60
N ARG A 81 6.49 17.05 -6.20
CA ARG A 81 6.93 18.36 -6.68
C ARG A 81 8.42 18.60 -6.44
N LYS A 82 9.00 19.56 -7.16
CA LYS A 82 10.39 20.00 -6.93
C LYS A 82 10.60 20.39 -5.47
N ASN A 83 11.67 19.89 -4.86
CA ASN A 83 12.01 19.99 -3.44
C ASN A 83 10.98 19.37 -2.49
N GLY A 84 10.09 18.52 -3.00
CA GLY A 84 9.10 17.79 -2.23
C GLY A 84 9.69 16.53 -1.56
N PRO A 85 9.01 16.01 -0.52
CA PRO A 85 9.49 14.86 0.25
C PRO A 85 9.56 13.55 -0.55
N LEU A 86 8.91 13.49 -1.72
CA LEU A 86 8.87 12.33 -2.61
C LEU A 86 9.47 12.63 -3.99
N GLN A 87 10.24 13.72 -4.15
CA GLN A 87 10.80 14.13 -5.45
C GLN A 87 11.56 12.99 -6.15
N ASN A 88 12.30 12.18 -5.39
CA ASN A 88 13.09 11.07 -5.93
C ASN A 88 12.45 9.69 -5.66
N ALA A 89 11.22 9.66 -5.15
CA ALA A 89 10.54 8.44 -4.72
C ALA A 89 9.58 7.88 -5.79
N GLY A 90 9.97 7.93 -7.07
CA GLY A 90 9.12 7.56 -8.20
C GLY A 90 8.56 6.14 -8.10
N GLY A 91 9.41 5.16 -7.78
CA GLY A 91 9.00 3.76 -7.61
C GLY A 91 7.98 3.57 -6.48
N PHE A 92 8.17 4.22 -5.34
CA PHE A 92 7.22 4.21 -4.23
C PHE A 92 5.86 4.80 -4.63
N VAL A 93 5.85 5.96 -5.30
CA VAL A 93 4.60 6.61 -5.71
C VAL A 93 3.86 5.78 -6.75
N SER A 94 4.56 5.18 -7.72
CA SER A 94 3.95 4.26 -8.69
C SER A 94 3.36 3.01 -8.03
N LEU A 95 4.06 2.42 -7.05
CA LEU A 95 3.54 1.31 -6.24
C LEU A 95 2.24 1.71 -5.54
N MET A 96 2.26 2.80 -4.76
CA MET A 96 1.11 3.25 -3.99
C MET A 96 -0.10 3.57 -4.87
N ASN A 97 0.10 4.27 -5.99
CA ASN A 97 -0.98 4.55 -6.94
C ASN A 97 -1.60 3.28 -7.51
N ARG A 98 -0.76 2.33 -7.95
CA ARG A 98 -1.22 1.05 -8.50
C ARG A 98 -1.99 0.22 -7.46
N LEU A 99 -1.53 0.22 -6.21
CA LEU A 99 -2.19 -0.49 -5.13
C LEU A 99 -3.52 0.15 -4.77
N ILE A 100 -3.58 1.48 -4.62
CA ILE A 100 -4.82 2.20 -4.34
C ILE A 100 -5.85 1.97 -5.46
N ASP A 101 -5.43 2.03 -6.72
CA ASP A 101 -6.33 1.77 -7.86
C ASP A 101 -6.87 0.34 -7.88
N ALA A 102 -6.11 -0.63 -7.37
CA ALA A 102 -6.58 -2.00 -7.20
C ALA A 102 -7.50 -2.14 -5.99
N GLY A 103 -7.10 -1.60 -4.83
CA GLY A 103 -7.84 -1.74 -3.58
C GLY A 103 -9.19 -1.04 -3.57
N LYS A 104 -9.35 0.06 -4.31
CA LYS A 104 -10.63 0.80 -4.36
C LYS A 104 -11.75 0.10 -5.15
N LYS A 105 -11.48 -1.06 -5.77
CA LYS A 105 -12.46 -1.80 -6.59
C LYS A 105 -13.57 -2.44 -5.75
N SER A 106 -13.23 -3.01 -4.60
CA SER A 106 -14.18 -3.63 -3.67
C SER A 106 -13.58 -3.68 -2.25
N PRO A 107 -14.41 -3.92 -1.21
CA PRO A 107 -13.92 -4.18 0.14
C PRO A 107 -12.85 -5.28 0.21
N GLU A 108 -13.05 -6.39 -0.51
CA GLU A 108 -12.14 -7.53 -0.54
C GLU A 108 -10.82 -7.21 -1.24
N ASP A 109 -10.85 -6.34 -2.26
CA ASP A 109 -9.64 -5.83 -2.89
C ASP A 109 -8.88 -4.87 -1.96
N PHE A 110 -9.59 -4.07 -1.18
CA PHE A 110 -8.96 -3.17 -0.19
C PHE A 110 -8.26 -3.97 0.91
N GLU A 111 -8.89 -5.00 1.45
CA GLU A 111 -8.28 -5.91 2.43
C GLU A 111 -7.02 -6.59 1.86
N ALA A 112 -7.11 -7.15 0.65
CA ALA A 112 -5.97 -7.79 0.00
C ALA A 112 -4.84 -6.79 -0.31
N MET A 113 -5.18 -5.55 -0.67
CA MET A 113 -4.21 -4.47 -0.84
C MET A 113 -3.46 -4.18 0.46
N MET A 114 -4.16 -4.12 1.60
CA MET A 114 -3.54 -3.85 2.92
C MET A 114 -2.55 -4.95 3.31
N GLN A 115 -2.94 -6.21 3.16
CA GLN A 115 -2.06 -7.36 3.41
C GLN A 115 -0.85 -7.38 2.48
N TYR A 116 -1.05 -7.07 1.19
CA TYR A 116 0.05 -7.00 0.23
C TYR A 116 1.03 -5.88 0.54
N LEU A 117 0.52 -4.68 0.87
CA LEU A 117 1.36 -3.54 1.21
C LEU A 117 2.17 -3.80 2.49
N GLU A 118 1.60 -4.52 3.46
CA GLU A 118 2.31 -4.97 4.65
C GLU A 118 3.46 -5.93 4.31
N ALA A 119 3.23 -6.89 3.40
CA ALA A 119 4.29 -7.78 2.93
C ALA A 119 5.42 -7.03 2.20
N VAL A 120 5.07 -6.06 1.34
CA VAL A 120 6.06 -5.20 0.67
C VAL A 120 6.87 -4.40 1.69
N LEU A 121 6.21 -3.81 2.69
CA LEU A 121 6.87 -3.05 3.76
C LEU A 121 7.84 -3.93 4.56
N ALA A 122 7.44 -5.15 4.88
CA ALA A 122 8.29 -6.11 5.61
C ALA A 122 9.56 -6.45 4.82
N TYR A 123 9.45 -6.72 3.51
CA TYR A 123 10.61 -6.98 2.66
C TYR A 123 11.50 -5.75 2.47
N PHE A 124 10.89 -4.56 2.34
CA PHE A 124 11.62 -3.30 2.28
C PHE A 124 12.49 -3.10 3.53
N TYR A 125 11.95 -3.34 4.73
CA TYR A 125 12.72 -3.24 5.98
C TYR A 125 13.80 -4.32 6.11
N ALA A 126 13.52 -5.57 5.71
CA ALA A 126 14.51 -6.64 5.75
C ALA A 126 15.76 -6.27 4.94
N LYS A 127 15.58 -5.65 3.77
CA LYS A 127 16.66 -5.16 2.91
C LYS A 127 17.43 -3.99 3.55
N GLU A 128 16.74 -3.01 4.11
CA GLU A 128 17.41 -1.89 4.79
C GLU A 128 18.23 -2.36 6.00
N GLY A 129 17.71 -3.32 6.78
CA GLY A 129 18.43 -3.93 7.89
C GLY A 129 19.72 -4.65 7.47
N GLN A 130 19.69 -5.36 6.34
CA GLN A 130 20.88 -6.02 5.76
C GLN A 130 21.92 -4.98 5.29
N ASN A 131 21.48 -3.89 4.67
CA ASN A 131 22.38 -2.82 4.19
C ASN A 131 23.07 -2.04 5.32
N GLN A 132 22.48 -1.98 6.51
CA GLN A 132 23.08 -1.34 7.69
C GLN A 132 24.03 -2.29 8.45
N GLY A 133 23.82 -3.60 8.39
CA GLY A 133 24.69 -4.61 9.02
C GLY A 133 26.01 -4.86 8.30
N GLY A 134 26.12 -4.54 7.01
CA GLY A 134 27.34 -4.69 6.20
C GLY A 134 28.32 -3.51 6.22
N ARG A 135 28.06 -2.48 7.05
CA ARG A 135 28.91 -1.28 7.20
C ARG A 135 29.65 -1.22 8.54
N ARG A 136 29.79 -2.35 9.23
CA ARG A 136 30.51 -2.45 10.52
C ARG A 136 31.81 -3.21 10.35
#